data_AF-A0A1X7R2Y6-F1
#
_entry.id   AF-A0A1X7R2Y6-F1
#
_cell.length_a   1.000
_cell.length_b   1.000
_cell.length_c   1.000
_cell.angle_alpha   90.00
_cell.angle_beta   90.00
_cell.angle_gamma   90.00
#
_symmetry.space_group_name_H-M   'P 1'
#
loop_
_entity.id
_entity.type
_entity.pdbx_description
1 polymer ?
#
loop_
_entity_poly.entity_id
_entity_poly.type
_entity_poly.pdbx_seq_one_letter_code
_entity_poly.pdbx_strand_id
1 'polypeptide(L)'
;MFRNIISSVQQRFVRNGPSSQARHLAEQTTKKLVKGAVLKDSKGRISKPIVWIDCEMTGLDHHNDHIIEICCVITDGNLNIVDKEDNNCYESVIHCDKSIMDKMGEWCIEHHGESGLTEKVLKSKKTKEQVEDELLEYIKKYIPDENVGILAGNSIHMDRLFMLKEFPKVINHLFYRLIDVSTIMEVGRRFNPEIVNVFPKKETAHTAKKDILESIAQLEWYNEHYLKSPEETKDFVALRREEMKKQESQDILNSLEKKRPAEESEEETDSKKRKTESEN
;
A
#
# COMPACT_ATOMS: atom_id res chain seq x y z
N MET A 1 -4.41 25.89 14.00
CA MET A 1 -4.93 25.77 12.61
C MET A 1 -5.12 24.33 12.15
N PHE A 2 -4.38 23.34 12.71
CA PHE A 2 -4.56 21.90 12.43
C PHE A 2 -5.73 21.22 13.16
N ARG A 3 -6.30 21.83 14.21
CA ARG A 3 -7.45 21.32 14.99
C ARG A 3 -8.77 21.21 14.20
N ASN A 4 -8.90 21.92 13.08
CA ASN A 4 -10.17 22.03 12.32
C ASN A 4 -10.20 21.22 11.01
N ILE A 5 -9.09 20.59 10.60
CA ILE A 5 -9.03 19.91 9.30
C ILE A 5 -9.60 18.49 9.40
N ILE A 6 -9.33 17.78 10.49
CA ILE A 6 -9.78 16.39 10.69
C ILE A 6 -11.29 16.28 10.91
N SER A 7 -11.89 17.23 11.65
CA SER A 7 -13.35 17.37 11.76
C SER A 7 -13.99 17.55 10.37
N SER A 8 -13.41 18.34 9.47
CA SER A 8 -14.04 18.57 8.16
C SER A 8 -13.90 17.40 7.16
N VAL A 9 -12.87 16.56 7.30
CA VAL A 9 -12.60 15.45 6.36
C VAL A 9 -13.36 14.16 6.77
N GLN A 10 -13.60 13.93 8.07
CA GLN A 10 -14.42 12.80 8.54
C GLN A 10 -15.88 13.17 8.85
N GLN A 11 -16.20 14.40 9.29
CA GLN A 11 -17.60 14.77 9.64
C GLN A 11 -18.46 15.24 8.47
N ARG A 12 -17.91 15.53 7.27
CA ARG A 12 -18.74 15.96 6.11
C ARG A 12 -19.56 14.85 5.46
N PHE A 13 -19.46 13.59 5.93
CA PHE A 13 -20.23 12.47 5.39
C PHE A 13 -21.47 12.07 6.19
N VAL A 14 -21.84 12.82 7.25
CA VAL A 14 -23.04 12.53 8.03
C VAL A 14 -24.20 13.41 7.56
N ARG A 15 -24.91 12.95 6.52
CA ARG A 15 -26.33 13.22 6.24
C ARG A 15 -26.78 12.20 5.20
N ASN A 16 -27.57 11.24 5.66
CA ASN A 16 -28.08 10.04 4.96
C ASN A 16 -27.12 8.84 5.03
N GLY A 17 -27.55 7.82 5.79
CA GLY A 17 -26.86 6.54 5.89
C GLY A 17 -26.69 5.86 4.52
N PRO A 18 -25.80 4.84 4.42
CA PRO A 18 -25.53 4.18 3.15
C PRO A 18 -26.82 3.59 2.56
N SER A 19 -27.01 3.73 1.25
CA SER A 19 -28.11 3.04 0.56
C SER A 19 -27.93 1.53 0.69
N SER A 20 -29.05 0.78 0.73
CA SER A 20 -29.03 -0.69 0.82
C SER A 20 -28.19 -1.36 -0.27
N GLN A 21 -28.05 -0.74 -1.44
CA GLN A 21 -27.23 -1.22 -2.55
C GLN A 21 -25.72 -1.12 -2.29
N ALA A 22 -25.24 -0.02 -1.69
CA ALA A 22 -23.82 0.14 -1.37
C ALA A 22 -23.34 -0.93 -0.38
N ARG A 23 -24.19 -1.23 0.63
CA ARG A 23 -23.96 -2.32 1.60
C ARG A 23 -23.85 -3.67 0.93
N HIS A 24 -24.78 -3.96 0.02
CA HIS A 24 -24.81 -5.23 -0.69
C HIS A 24 -23.56 -5.43 -1.54
N LEU A 25 -23.08 -4.38 -2.23
CA LEU A 25 -21.89 -4.45 -3.07
C LEU A 25 -20.61 -4.68 -2.25
N ALA A 26 -20.45 -3.96 -1.13
CA ALA A 26 -19.31 -4.16 -0.23
C ALA A 26 -19.29 -5.57 0.37
N GLU A 27 -20.44 -6.07 0.86
CA GLU A 27 -20.54 -7.44 1.36
C GLU A 27 -20.26 -8.51 0.29
N GLN A 28 -20.76 -8.31 -0.94
CA GLN A 28 -20.49 -9.22 -2.04
C GLN A 28 -19.00 -9.23 -2.41
N THR A 29 -18.36 -8.05 -2.45
CA THR A 29 -16.93 -7.91 -2.72
C THR A 29 -16.12 -8.62 -1.64
N THR A 30 -16.40 -8.37 -0.36
CA THR A 30 -15.74 -9.07 0.75
C THR A 30 -15.94 -10.59 0.66
N LYS A 31 -17.16 -11.07 0.36
CA LYS A 31 -17.42 -12.51 0.17
C LYS A 31 -16.65 -13.09 -1.02
N LYS A 32 -16.50 -12.35 -2.12
CA LYS A 32 -15.67 -12.73 -3.29
C LYS A 32 -14.21 -12.87 -2.88
N LEU A 33 -13.64 -11.87 -2.20
CA LEU A 33 -12.23 -11.85 -1.78
C LEU A 33 -11.90 -12.94 -0.75
N VAL A 34 -12.83 -13.23 0.17
CA VAL A 34 -12.70 -14.33 1.14
C VAL A 34 -12.78 -15.70 0.47
N LYS A 35 -13.56 -15.86 -0.61
CA LYS A 35 -13.68 -17.14 -1.33
C LYS A 35 -12.66 -17.33 -2.44
N GLY A 36 -11.99 -16.25 -2.85
CA GLY A 36 -10.98 -16.27 -3.91
C GLY A 36 -9.84 -17.23 -3.59
N ALA A 37 -9.42 -17.96 -4.62
CA ALA A 37 -8.23 -18.83 -4.55
C ALA A 37 -6.97 -17.97 -4.50
N VAL A 38 -6.10 -18.25 -3.54
CA VAL A 38 -4.85 -17.49 -3.34
C VAL A 38 -3.90 -17.73 -4.51
N LEU A 39 -3.49 -16.64 -5.16
CA LEU A 39 -2.53 -16.63 -6.25
C LEU A 39 -1.13 -16.99 -5.72
N LYS A 40 -0.51 -17.97 -6.37
CA LYS A 40 0.85 -18.41 -6.06
C LYS A 40 1.84 -18.00 -7.15
N ASP A 41 3.08 -17.74 -6.76
CA ASP A 41 4.19 -17.54 -7.68
C ASP A 41 4.72 -18.87 -8.22
N SER A 42 5.72 -18.83 -9.11
CA SER A 42 6.33 -20.03 -9.69
C SER A 42 7.01 -20.96 -8.67
N LYS A 43 7.22 -20.51 -7.43
CA LYS A 43 7.80 -21.27 -6.32
C LYS A 43 6.73 -21.74 -5.32
N GLY A 44 5.44 -21.53 -5.60
CA GLY A 44 4.35 -21.89 -4.69
C GLY A 44 4.14 -20.94 -3.51
N ARG A 45 4.85 -19.81 -3.46
CA ARG A 45 4.68 -18.75 -2.44
C ARG A 45 3.54 -17.83 -2.84
N ILE A 46 3.06 -16.99 -1.93
CA ILE A 46 2.02 -16.01 -2.25
C ILE A 46 2.58 -15.02 -3.28
N SER A 47 1.86 -14.82 -4.38
CA SER A 47 2.27 -13.90 -5.44
C SER A 47 1.96 -12.46 -5.04
N LYS A 48 2.97 -11.58 -5.06
CA LYS A 48 2.85 -10.14 -4.77
C LYS A 48 2.06 -9.87 -3.47
N PRO A 49 2.52 -10.41 -2.33
CA PRO A 49 1.75 -10.33 -1.10
C PRO A 49 1.63 -8.90 -0.58
N ILE A 50 0.46 -8.58 -0.04
CA ILE A 50 0.13 -7.28 0.55
C ILE A 50 -0.27 -7.51 2.01
N VAL A 51 0.29 -6.71 2.90
CA VAL A 51 0.08 -6.76 4.35
C VAL A 51 -0.74 -5.53 4.74
N TRP A 52 -2.03 -5.74 4.98
CA TRP A 52 -2.98 -4.70 5.33
C TRP A 52 -3.01 -4.52 6.82
N ILE A 53 -2.75 -3.31 7.30
CA ILE A 53 -2.75 -2.99 8.73
C ILE A 53 -3.64 -1.78 8.98
N ASP A 54 -4.28 -1.79 10.14
CA ASP A 54 -4.99 -0.65 10.71
C ASP A 54 -4.71 -0.66 12.22
N CYS A 55 -4.33 0.50 12.74
CA CYS A 55 -4.04 0.71 14.15
C CYS A 55 -5.06 1.67 14.75
N GLU A 56 -5.51 1.36 15.97
CA GLU A 56 -6.14 2.36 16.83
C GLU A 56 -5.08 2.92 17.77
N MET A 57 -5.09 4.24 17.96
CA MET A 57 -4.11 4.97 18.76
C MET A 57 -4.78 5.83 19.83
N THR A 58 -4.00 6.21 20.85
CA THR A 58 -4.43 7.20 21.86
C THR A 58 -4.58 8.62 21.30
N GLY A 59 -4.07 8.86 20.10
CA GLY A 59 -4.08 10.14 19.41
C GLY A 59 -3.26 10.09 18.12
N LEU A 60 -2.87 11.25 17.59
CA LEU A 60 -2.18 11.37 16.28
C LEU A 60 -0.74 11.89 16.40
N ASP A 61 -0.25 12.14 17.61
CA ASP A 61 1.13 12.53 17.84
C ASP A 61 2.00 11.29 18.05
N HIS A 62 2.57 10.73 16.98
CA HIS A 62 3.41 9.53 17.04
C HIS A 62 4.59 9.61 18.04
N HIS A 63 5.00 10.80 18.49
CA HIS A 63 5.99 10.93 19.54
C HIS A 63 5.45 10.59 20.93
N ASN A 64 4.22 11.02 21.24
CA ASN A 64 3.64 10.94 22.59
C ASN A 64 2.48 9.95 22.72
N ASP A 65 1.78 9.67 21.63
CA ASP A 65 0.69 8.71 21.56
C ASP A 65 1.21 7.28 21.32
N HIS A 66 0.33 6.32 21.55
CA HIS A 66 0.63 4.89 21.53
C HIS A 66 -0.41 4.10 20.72
N ILE A 67 0.04 2.99 20.12
CA ILE A 67 -0.86 1.99 19.53
C ILE A 67 -1.56 1.25 20.66
N ILE A 68 -2.88 1.07 20.56
CA ILE A 68 -3.72 0.40 21.55
C ILE A 68 -4.51 -0.78 20.99
N GLU A 69 -4.76 -0.81 19.68
CA GLU A 69 -5.26 -1.98 18.94
C GLU A 69 -4.55 -2.06 17.60
N ILE A 70 -4.33 -3.27 17.11
CA ILE A 70 -3.80 -3.50 15.77
C ILE A 70 -4.49 -4.68 15.13
N CYS A 71 -4.88 -4.53 13.87
CA CYS A 71 -5.38 -5.61 13.04
C CYS A 71 -4.48 -5.77 11.80
N CYS A 72 -4.34 -7.00 11.33
CA CYS A 72 -3.58 -7.35 10.13
C CYS A 72 -4.34 -8.37 9.28
N VAL A 73 -4.48 -8.07 7.99
CA VAL A 73 -4.98 -9.00 6.96
C VAL A 73 -3.92 -9.16 5.88
N ILE A 74 -3.71 -10.37 5.40
CA ILE A 74 -2.78 -10.63 4.28
C ILE A 74 -3.57 -11.00 3.04
N THR A 75 -3.26 -10.36 1.92
CA THR A 75 -3.79 -10.72 0.60
C THR A 75 -2.67 -11.09 -0.37
N ASP A 76 -3.03 -11.77 -1.44
CA ASP A 76 -2.20 -11.83 -2.64
C ASP A 76 -2.30 -10.52 -3.46
N GLY A 77 -1.60 -10.46 -4.59
CA GLY A 77 -1.63 -9.31 -5.50
C GLY A 77 -2.94 -9.08 -6.25
N ASN A 78 -3.90 -10.01 -6.16
CA ASN A 78 -5.26 -9.88 -6.68
C ASN A 78 -6.27 -9.65 -5.55
N LEU A 79 -5.78 -9.24 -4.37
CA LEU A 79 -6.58 -8.90 -3.19
C LEU A 79 -7.33 -10.09 -2.55
N ASN A 80 -7.05 -11.33 -2.97
CA ASN A 80 -7.64 -12.50 -2.31
C ASN A 80 -7.00 -12.67 -0.95
N ILE A 81 -7.85 -12.78 0.08
CA ILE A 81 -7.39 -12.98 1.46
C ILE A 81 -6.70 -14.33 1.58
N VAL A 82 -5.54 -14.35 2.24
CA VAL A 82 -4.69 -15.54 2.36
C VAL A 82 -5.13 -16.42 3.53
N ASP A 83 -5.38 -15.82 4.68
CA ASP A 83 -5.81 -16.54 5.87
C ASP A 83 -7.28 -16.96 5.75
N LYS A 84 -7.56 -18.26 5.88
CA LYS A 84 -8.91 -18.82 5.83
C LYS A 84 -9.33 -19.49 7.14
N GLU A 85 -8.44 -19.53 8.12
CA GLU A 85 -8.60 -20.32 9.35
C GLU A 85 -8.97 -19.39 10.53
N ASP A 86 -8.22 -18.30 10.70
CA ASP A 86 -8.28 -17.47 11.91
C ASP A 86 -9.11 -16.21 11.67
N ASN A 87 -10.40 -16.39 11.36
CA ASN A 87 -11.31 -15.28 11.06
C ASN A 87 -10.81 -14.33 9.95
N ASN A 88 -9.85 -14.75 9.13
CA ASN A 88 -9.20 -13.99 8.05
C ASN A 88 -8.21 -12.88 8.49
N CYS A 89 -7.85 -12.78 9.77
CA CYS A 89 -6.97 -11.71 10.26
C CYS A 89 -6.27 -12.04 11.58
N TYR A 90 -5.14 -11.39 11.83
CA TYR A 90 -4.61 -11.22 13.19
C TYR A 90 -5.20 -9.94 13.81
N GLU A 91 -5.63 -9.99 15.06
CA GLU A 91 -6.17 -8.83 15.80
C GLU A 91 -5.74 -8.92 17.26
N SER A 92 -5.27 -7.81 17.82
CA SER A 92 -4.78 -7.78 19.20
C SER A 92 -4.93 -6.41 19.83
N VAL A 93 -5.32 -6.40 21.11
CA VAL A 93 -5.44 -5.20 21.93
C VAL A 93 -4.26 -5.15 22.89
N ILE A 94 -3.60 -4.00 22.94
CA ILE A 94 -2.40 -3.76 23.74
C ILE A 94 -2.82 -3.13 25.06
N HIS A 95 -2.22 -3.58 26.16
CA HIS A 95 -2.42 -2.94 27.45
C HIS A 95 -1.82 -1.54 27.49
N CYS A 96 -2.59 -0.58 28.00
CA CYS A 96 -2.12 0.77 28.27
C CYS A 96 -2.65 1.24 29.62
N ASP A 97 -1.79 1.89 30.41
CA ASP A 97 -2.15 2.37 31.73
C ASP A 97 -3.30 3.38 31.68
N LYS A 98 -4.18 3.33 32.68
CA LYS A 98 -5.29 4.29 32.81
C LYS A 98 -4.81 5.75 32.77
N SER A 99 -3.64 6.04 33.33
CA SER A 99 -3.06 7.39 33.33
C SER A 99 -2.67 7.91 31.94
N ILE A 100 -2.44 7.02 30.97
CA ILE A 100 -2.19 7.35 29.58
C ILE A 100 -3.53 7.46 28.84
N MET A 101 -4.43 6.50 29.03
CA MET A 101 -5.77 6.52 28.43
C MET A 101 -6.58 7.76 28.83
N ASP A 102 -6.46 8.23 30.09
CA ASP A 102 -7.13 9.43 30.57
C ASP A 102 -6.59 10.74 29.95
N LYS A 103 -5.43 10.71 29.26
CA LYS A 103 -4.82 11.88 28.58
C LYS A 103 -5.22 12.01 27.11
N MET A 104 -5.98 11.06 26.58
CA MET A 104 -6.47 11.10 25.21
C MET A 104 -7.29 12.37 24.95
N GLY A 105 -7.33 12.82 23.70
CA GLY A 105 -8.23 13.91 23.30
C GLY A 105 -9.69 13.51 23.43
N GLU A 106 -10.59 14.48 23.58
CA GLU A 106 -12.04 14.28 23.75
C GLU A 106 -12.63 13.33 22.69
N TRP A 107 -12.22 13.49 21.43
CA TRP A 107 -12.65 12.63 20.33
C TRP A 107 -12.24 11.17 20.53
N CYS A 108 -11.00 10.89 20.94
CA CYS A 108 -10.52 9.53 21.18
C CYS A 108 -11.22 8.90 22.40
N ILE A 109 -11.48 9.69 23.45
CA ILE A 109 -12.20 9.20 24.65
C ILE A 109 -13.62 8.77 24.28
N GLU A 110 -14.35 9.61 23.54
CA GLU A 110 -15.70 9.30 23.08
C GLU A 110 -15.69 8.08 22.16
N HIS A 111 -14.86 8.10 21.12
CA HIS A 111 -14.82 7.07 20.09
C HIS A 111 -14.44 5.69 20.65
N HIS A 112 -13.35 5.62 21.41
CA HIS A 112 -12.86 4.38 22.00
C HIS A 112 -13.75 3.91 23.15
N GLY A 113 -14.48 4.83 23.78
CA GLY A 113 -15.51 4.52 24.76
C GLY A 113 -16.72 3.82 24.11
N GLU A 114 -17.25 4.40 23.04
CA GLU A 114 -18.42 3.88 22.31
C GLU A 114 -18.15 2.51 21.67
N SER A 115 -16.94 2.29 21.13
CA SER A 115 -16.53 1.00 20.56
C SER A 115 -16.23 -0.07 21.63
N GLY A 116 -16.12 0.34 22.90
CA GLY A 116 -15.68 -0.51 24.01
C GLY A 116 -14.17 -0.79 24.03
N LEU A 117 -13.40 -0.19 23.13
CA LEU A 117 -11.95 -0.37 23.04
C LEU A 117 -11.25 0.08 24.32
N THR A 118 -11.66 1.20 24.92
CA THR A 118 -11.06 1.70 26.18
C THR A 118 -11.09 0.62 27.28
N GLU A 119 -12.20 -0.10 27.42
CA GLU A 119 -12.31 -1.16 28.43
C GLU A 119 -11.45 -2.38 28.07
N LYS A 120 -11.38 -2.75 26.78
CA LYS A 120 -10.51 -3.85 26.31
C LYS A 120 -9.04 -3.55 26.58
N VAL A 121 -8.59 -2.31 26.33
CA VAL A 121 -7.21 -1.86 26.55
C VAL A 121 -6.84 -1.97 28.03
N LEU A 122 -7.69 -1.45 28.92
CA LEU A 122 -7.44 -1.51 30.37
C LEU A 122 -7.42 -2.95 30.90
N LYS A 123 -8.20 -3.86 30.30
CA LYS A 123 -8.26 -5.28 30.67
C LYS A 123 -7.19 -6.14 29.99
N SER A 124 -6.59 -5.66 28.89
CA SER A 124 -5.57 -6.40 28.17
C SER A 124 -4.38 -6.67 29.08
N LYS A 125 -3.73 -7.81 28.87
CA LYS A 125 -2.51 -8.22 29.57
C LYS A 125 -1.32 -8.29 28.62
N LYS A 126 -1.53 -7.99 27.34
CA LYS A 126 -0.49 -8.08 26.33
C LYS A 126 0.31 -6.79 26.30
N THR A 127 1.62 -6.94 26.39
CA THR A 127 2.59 -5.86 26.19
C THR A 127 2.78 -5.58 24.70
N LYS A 128 3.36 -4.42 24.37
CA LYS A 128 3.64 -4.05 22.98
C LYS A 128 4.59 -5.05 22.32
N GLU A 129 5.61 -5.48 23.06
CA GLU A 129 6.62 -6.42 22.58
C GLU A 129 6.01 -7.79 22.24
N GLN A 130 5.08 -8.27 23.08
CA GLN A 130 4.35 -9.51 22.81
C GLN A 130 3.48 -9.38 21.56
N VAL A 131 2.76 -8.27 21.39
CA VAL A 131 1.91 -8.07 20.22
C VAL A 131 2.75 -7.90 18.95
N GLU A 132 3.91 -7.25 19.02
CA GLU A 132 4.84 -7.16 17.90
C GLU A 132 5.34 -8.54 17.47
N ASP A 133 5.78 -9.38 18.43
CA ASP A 133 6.30 -10.72 18.13
C ASP A 133 5.20 -11.62 17.55
N GLU A 134 4.00 -11.62 18.12
CA GLU A 134 2.84 -12.35 17.60
C GLU A 134 2.46 -11.91 16.17
N LEU A 135 2.43 -10.60 15.92
CA LEU A 135 2.14 -10.06 14.58
C LEU A 135 3.23 -10.46 13.57
N LEU A 136 4.50 -10.39 13.96
CA LEU A 136 5.60 -10.80 13.09
C LEU A 136 5.53 -12.29 12.77
N GLU A 137 5.23 -13.14 13.75
CA GLU A 137 5.02 -14.58 13.55
C GLU A 137 3.86 -14.85 12.59
N TYR A 138 2.75 -14.13 12.76
CA TYR A 138 1.60 -14.19 11.85
C TYR A 138 2.00 -13.83 10.40
N ILE A 139 2.74 -12.74 10.21
CA ILE A 139 3.21 -12.33 8.88
C ILE A 139 4.16 -13.38 8.30
N LYS A 140 5.12 -13.88 9.08
CA LYS A 140 6.11 -14.88 8.64
C LYS A 140 5.50 -16.24 8.31
N LYS A 141 4.37 -16.62 8.92
CA LYS A 141 3.58 -17.82 8.55
C LYS A 141 3.25 -17.83 7.06
N TYR A 142 2.95 -16.65 6.49
CA TYR A 142 2.51 -16.51 5.10
C TYR A 142 3.59 -15.93 4.18
N ILE A 143 4.43 -15.03 4.69
CA ILE A 143 5.48 -14.29 3.97
C ILE A 143 6.80 -14.46 4.73
N PRO A 144 7.47 -15.62 4.62
CA PRO A 144 8.66 -15.92 5.41
C PRO A 144 9.89 -15.09 4.99
N ASP A 145 9.94 -14.67 3.72
CA ASP A 145 11.04 -13.90 3.16
C ASP A 145 10.90 -12.41 3.52
N GLU A 146 11.98 -11.81 4.02
CA GLU A 146 12.07 -10.36 4.28
C GLU A 146 11.98 -9.56 2.97
N ASN A 147 11.52 -8.31 3.07
CA ASN A 147 11.45 -7.35 1.96
C ASN A 147 10.56 -7.78 0.79
N VAL A 148 9.58 -8.66 1.04
CA VAL A 148 8.61 -9.11 0.01
C VAL A 148 7.22 -8.52 0.21
N GLY A 149 6.68 -8.54 1.43
CA GLY A 149 5.35 -8.01 1.74
C GLY A 149 5.31 -6.49 1.70
N ILE A 150 4.29 -5.92 1.06
CA ILE A 150 4.08 -4.46 1.00
C ILE A 150 3.01 -4.04 2.00
N LEU A 151 3.32 -3.06 2.85
CA LEU A 151 2.37 -2.48 3.81
C LEU A 151 1.26 -1.72 3.08
N ALA A 152 0.01 -1.93 3.46
CA ALA A 152 -1.14 -1.30 2.82
C ALA A 152 -2.26 -0.92 3.81
N GLY A 153 -3.08 0.04 3.40
CA GLY A 153 -4.22 0.52 4.17
C GLY A 153 -4.69 1.90 3.70
N ASN A 154 -5.75 2.43 4.30
CA ASN A 154 -6.14 3.82 4.10
C ASN A 154 -5.30 4.73 4.99
N SER A 155 -4.61 5.71 4.41
CA SER A 155 -3.77 6.66 5.17
C SER A 155 -2.68 5.95 5.98
N ILE A 156 -2.25 4.77 5.51
CA ILE A 156 -1.34 3.83 6.16
C ILE A 156 0.02 4.44 6.54
N HIS A 157 0.38 5.58 5.94
CA HIS A 157 1.57 6.33 6.33
C HIS A 157 1.51 6.77 7.79
N MET A 158 0.33 7.03 8.36
CA MET A 158 0.16 7.38 9.77
C MET A 158 0.43 6.18 10.67
N ASP A 159 -0.17 5.02 10.42
CA ASP A 159 0.11 3.78 11.15
C ASP A 159 1.59 3.44 11.09
N ARG A 160 2.20 3.57 9.90
CA ARG A 160 3.62 3.32 9.69
C ARG A 160 4.51 4.20 10.58
N LEU A 161 4.14 5.46 10.84
CA LEU A 161 4.91 6.33 11.74
C LEU A 161 4.93 5.80 13.18
N PHE A 162 3.80 5.29 13.67
CA PHE A 162 3.73 4.66 14.99
C PHE A 162 4.48 3.32 15.00
N MET A 163 4.27 2.48 13.98
CA MET A 163 4.91 1.17 13.88
C MET A 163 6.44 1.26 13.76
N LEU A 164 7.00 2.32 13.14
CA LEU A 164 8.45 2.53 13.11
C LEU A 164 9.06 2.66 14.53
N LYS A 165 8.29 3.23 15.46
CA LYS A 165 8.70 3.43 16.86
C LYS A 165 8.39 2.21 17.72
N GLU A 166 7.18 1.67 17.58
CA GLU A 166 6.65 0.68 18.52
C GLU A 166 6.75 -0.76 18.02
N PHE A 167 6.76 -0.97 16.69
CA PHE A 167 6.75 -2.28 16.01
C PHE A 167 7.90 -2.41 14.97
N PRO A 168 9.16 -2.03 15.32
CA PRO A 168 10.26 -1.98 14.36
C PRO A 168 10.59 -3.34 13.71
N LYS A 169 10.42 -4.47 14.40
CA LYS A 169 10.70 -5.80 13.84
C LYS A 169 9.76 -6.12 12.67
N VAL A 170 8.49 -5.74 12.80
CA VAL A 170 7.50 -5.90 11.73
C VAL A 170 7.87 -5.01 10.55
N ILE A 171 8.15 -3.72 10.77
CA ILE A 171 8.51 -2.79 9.70
C ILE A 171 9.80 -3.22 8.98
N ASN A 172 10.79 -3.74 9.69
CA ASN A 172 12.04 -4.21 9.10
C ASN A 172 11.86 -5.48 8.24
N HIS A 173 10.84 -6.30 8.51
CA HIS A 173 10.52 -7.48 7.71
C HIS A 173 9.81 -7.11 6.39
N LEU A 174 9.05 -6.01 6.39
CA LEU A 174 8.28 -5.57 5.23
C LEU A 174 9.13 -4.76 4.25
N PHE A 175 8.69 -4.71 2.99
CA PHE A 175 9.31 -3.86 1.98
C PHE A 175 9.10 -2.37 2.31
N TYR A 176 10.05 -1.52 1.93
CA TYR A 176 10.03 -0.11 2.31
C TYR A 176 8.89 0.73 1.69
N ARG A 177 8.31 0.26 0.58
CA ARG A 177 7.18 0.92 -0.10
C ARG A 177 5.87 0.56 0.59
N LEU A 178 4.87 1.39 0.34
CA LEU A 178 3.51 1.19 0.84
C LEU A 178 2.49 1.36 -0.29
N ILE A 179 1.32 0.78 -0.10
CA ILE A 179 0.12 1.02 -0.90
C ILE A 179 -0.85 1.81 -0.04
N ASP A 180 -0.88 3.13 -0.21
CA ASP A 180 -1.84 3.99 0.48
C ASP A 180 -3.08 4.19 -0.40
N VAL A 181 -4.18 3.55 -0.02
CA VAL A 181 -5.46 3.62 -0.77
C VAL A 181 -5.99 5.06 -0.80
N SER A 182 -5.73 5.84 0.24
CA SER A 182 -6.14 7.25 0.31
C SER A 182 -5.43 8.11 -0.74
N THR A 183 -4.24 7.71 -1.21
CA THR A 183 -3.57 8.38 -2.34
C THR A 183 -4.41 8.28 -3.62
N ILE A 184 -4.93 7.08 -3.93
CA ILE A 184 -5.76 6.88 -5.14
C ILE A 184 -7.07 7.66 -5.00
N MET A 185 -7.68 7.66 -3.81
CA MET A 185 -8.86 8.47 -3.52
C MET A 185 -8.62 9.97 -3.81
N GLU A 186 -7.52 10.54 -3.32
CA GLU A 186 -7.19 11.96 -3.51
C GLU A 186 -6.86 12.31 -4.97
N VAL A 187 -6.22 11.39 -5.70
CA VAL A 187 -5.99 11.51 -7.15
C VAL A 187 -7.32 11.46 -7.90
N GLY A 188 -8.20 10.51 -7.57
CA GLY A 188 -9.54 10.38 -8.13
C GLY A 188 -10.37 11.65 -7.94
N ARG A 189 -10.34 12.25 -6.74
CA ARG A 189 -11.06 13.52 -6.46
C ARG A 189 -10.65 14.68 -7.37
N ARG A 190 -9.42 14.68 -7.87
CA ARG A 190 -8.87 15.75 -8.73
C ARG A 190 -9.08 15.47 -10.21
N PHE A 191 -8.92 14.22 -10.64
CA PHE A 191 -8.89 13.88 -12.07
C PHE A 191 -10.17 13.21 -12.58
N ASN A 192 -10.99 12.62 -11.70
CA ASN A 192 -12.29 12.05 -12.05
C ASN A 192 -13.23 12.06 -10.83
N PRO A 193 -13.72 13.23 -10.38
CA PRO A 193 -14.53 13.32 -9.17
C PRO A 193 -15.82 12.51 -9.24
N GLU A 194 -16.39 12.32 -10.44
CA GLU A 194 -17.62 11.55 -10.65
C GLU A 194 -17.47 10.09 -10.22
N ILE A 195 -16.34 9.45 -10.51
CA ILE A 195 -16.08 8.07 -10.07
C ILE A 195 -16.05 8.01 -8.54
N VAL A 196 -15.38 8.96 -7.88
CA VAL A 196 -15.29 8.99 -6.42
C VAL A 196 -16.66 9.22 -5.78
N ASN A 197 -17.54 10.00 -6.41
CA ASN A 197 -18.87 10.29 -5.89
C ASN A 197 -19.82 9.07 -5.90
N VAL A 198 -19.55 8.08 -6.77
CA VAL A 198 -20.34 6.84 -6.85
C VAL A 198 -19.71 5.67 -6.09
N PHE A 199 -18.57 5.90 -5.42
CA PHE A 199 -17.97 4.90 -4.54
C PHE A 199 -18.93 4.54 -3.39
N PRO A 200 -19.14 3.24 -3.08
CA PRO A 200 -19.94 2.82 -1.92
C PRO A 200 -19.47 3.50 -0.64
N LYS A 201 -20.36 4.20 0.06
CA LYS A 201 -20.00 4.85 1.32
C LYS A 201 -19.59 3.79 2.34
N LYS A 202 -18.46 4.02 3.01
CA LYS A 202 -17.97 3.24 4.15
C LYS A 202 -19.04 3.15 5.24
N GLU A 203 -19.17 1.98 5.85
CA GLU A 203 -19.95 1.82 7.07
C GLU A 203 -19.03 2.03 8.26
N THR A 204 -19.10 3.21 8.87
CA THR A 204 -18.38 3.54 10.12
C THR A 204 -18.81 2.63 11.27
N ALA A 205 -18.29 1.41 11.33
CA ALA A 205 -18.57 0.46 12.42
C ALA A 205 -17.36 0.23 13.34
N HIS A 206 -16.37 1.13 13.28
CA HIS A 206 -15.39 1.41 14.33
C HIS A 206 -14.64 0.18 14.87
N THR A 207 -14.26 -0.75 13.98
CA THR A 207 -13.38 -1.88 14.33
C THR A 207 -12.27 -1.98 13.30
N ALA A 208 -11.03 -2.14 13.75
CA ALA A 208 -9.85 -2.14 12.88
C ALA A 208 -9.96 -3.17 11.75
N LYS A 209 -10.46 -4.37 12.04
CA LYS A 209 -10.70 -5.40 11.02
C LYS A 209 -11.65 -4.95 9.91
N LYS A 210 -12.78 -4.33 10.27
CA LYS A 210 -13.75 -3.91 9.26
C LYS A 210 -13.17 -2.80 8.40
N ASP A 211 -12.43 -1.87 9.01
CA ASP A 211 -11.80 -0.76 8.31
C ASP A 211 -10.74 -1.24 7.30
N ILE A 212 -10.00 -2.31 7.64
CA ILE A 212 -9.13 -3.00 6.68
C ILE A 212 -9.94 -3.62 5.53
N LEU A 213 -11.00 -4.37 5.80
CA LEU A 213 -11.80 -5.01 4.76
C LEU A 213 -12.44 -3.97 3.82
N GLU A 214 -12.88 -2.83 4.36
CA GLU A 214 -13.35 -1.70 3.56
C GLU A 214 -12.24 -1.06 2.73
N SER A 215 -11.01 -0.99 3.26
CA SER A 215 -9.83 -0.51 2.52
C SER A 215 -9.49 -1.43 1.33
N ILE A 216 -9.56 -2.75 1.53
CA ILE A 216 -9.35 -3.74 0.46
C ILE A 216 -10.44 -3.61 -0.60
N ALA A 217 -11.71 -3.55 -0.19
CA ALA A 217 -12.83 -3.38 -1.10
C ALA A 217 -12.74 -2.04 -1.86
N GLN A 218 -12.24 -0.99 -1.23
CA GLN A 218 -12.00 0.30 -1.87
C GLN A 218 -10.92 0.20 -2.97
N LEU A 219 -9.81 -0.50 -2.69
CA LEU A 219 -8.76 -0.70 -3.69
C LEU A 219 -9.24 -1.58 -4.86
N GLU A 220 -10.00 -2.65 -4.58
CA GLU A 220 -10.63 -3.48 -5.62
C GLU A 220 -11.55 -2.63 -6.50
N TRP A 221 -12.35 -1.75 -5.89
CA TRP A 221 -13.23 -0.86 -6.64
C TRP A 221 -12.44 0.09 -7.56
N TYR A 222 -11.32 0.66 -7.09
CA TYR A 222 -10.44 1.48 -7.94
C TYR A 222 -9.79 0.67 -9.07
N ASN A 223 -9.41 -0.57 -8.79
CA ASN A 223 -8.87 -1.48 -9.79
C ASN A 223 -9.89 -1.81 -10.90
N GLU A 224 -11.16 -1.97 -10.54
CA GLU A 224 -12.24 -2.29 -11.49
C GLU A 224 -12.75 -1.05 -12.27
N HIS A 225 -12.75 0.15 -11.67
CA HIS A 225 -13.49 1.30 -12.20
C HIS A 225 -12.65 2.54 -12.52
N TYR A 226 -11.43 2.65 -11.98
CA TYR A 226 -10.61 3.86 -12.12
C TYR A 226 -9.26 3.61 -12.80
N LEU A 227 -8.60 2.50 -12.46
CA LEU A 227 -7.35 2.09 -13.09
C LEU A 227 -7.66 1.38 -14.41
N LYS A 228 -6.82 1.62 -15.42
CA LYS A 228 -6.95 0.89 -16.69
C LYS A 228 -6.53 -0.56 -16.49
N SER A 229 -7.36 -1.48 -16.95
CA SER A 229 -7.10 -2.90 -16.95
C SER A 229 -5.96 -3.29 -17.93
N PRO A 230 -5.39 -4.50 -17.77
CA PRO A 230 -4.44 -5.04 -18.74
C PRO A 230 -5.00 -5.12 -20.17
N GLU A 231 -6.29 -5.39 -20.33
CA GLU A 231 -6.92 -5.46 -21.66
C GLU A 231 -7.02 -4.06 -22.30
N GLU A 232 -7.46 -3.05 -21.54
CA GLU A 232 -7.53 -1.66 -22.02
C GLU A 232 -6.16 -1.06 -22.39
N THR A 233 -5.08 -1.57 -21.79
CA THR A 233 -3.71 -1.08 -22.03
C THR A 233 -2.91 -1.95 -22.98
N LYS A 234 -3.45 -3.09 -23.44
CA LYS A 234 -2.73 -4.12 -24.20
C LYS A 234 -2.02 -3.58 -25.44
N ASP A 235 -2.74 -2.84 -26.29
CA ASP A 235 -2.19 -2.30 -27.53
C ASP A 235 -1.14 -1.22 -27.27
N PHE A 236 -1.39 -0.35 -26.30
CA PHE A 236 -0.45 0.68 -25.88
C PHE A 236 0.86 0.06 -25.34
N VAL A 237 0.74 -0.98 -24.52
CA VAL A 237 1.90 -1.70 -23.97
C VAL A 237 2.67 -2.41 -25.07
N ALA A 238 2.00 -3.03 -26.04
CA ALA A 238 2.65 -3.68 -27.18
C ALA A 238 3.45 -2.68 -28.02
N LEU A 239 2.82 -1.57 -28.40
CA LEU A 239 3.46 -0.48 -29.15
C LEU A 239 4.70 0.04 -28.41
N ARG A 240 4.56 0.35 -27.11
CA ARG A 240 5.67 0.91 -26.33
C ARG A 240 6.84 -0.06 -26.19
N ARG A 241 6.58 -1.37 -26.08
CA ARG A 241 7.62 -2.41 -26.06
C ARG A 241 8.41 -2.45 -27.36
N GLU A 242 7.76 -2.28 -28.50
CA GLU A 242 8.44 -2.21 -29.80
C GLU A 242 9.33 -0.98 -29.92
N GLU A 243 8.84 0.19 -29.49
CA GLU A 243 9.62 1.43 -29.45
C GLU A 243 10.86 1.29 -28.55
N MET A 244 10.71 0.68 -27.37
CA MET A 244 11.83 0.46 -26.45
C MET A 244 12.91 -0.44 -27.06
N LYS A 245 12.52 -1.51 -27.77
CA LYS A 245 13.47 -2.40 -28.47
C LYS A 245 14.23 -1.68 -29.59
N LYS A 246 13.54 -0.81 -30.35
CA LYS A 246 14.17 0.01 -31.38
C LYS A 246 15.17 1.00 -30.78
N GLN A 247 14.79 1.65 -29.67
CA GLN A 247 15.67 2.57 -28.95
C GLN A 247 16.92 1.84 -28.43
N GLU A 248 16.76 0.69 -27.78
CA GLU A 248 17.88 -0.12 -27.27
C GLU A 248 18.81 -0.57 -28.39
N SER A 249 18.26 -1.00 -29.53
CA SER A 249 19.04 -1.39 -30.71
C SER A 249 19.84 -0.21 -31.27
N GLN A 250 19.23 0.98 -31.33
CA GLN A 250 19.89 2.20 -31.80
C GLN A 250 20.98 2.66 -30.83
N ASP A 251 20.73 2.58 -29.52
CA ASP A 251 21.69 2.94 -28.48
C ASP A 251 22.92 2.00 -28.53
N ILE A 252 22.71 0.71 -28.77
CA ILE A 252 23.79 -0.26 -28.99
C ILE A 252 24.59 0.11 -30.25
N LEU A 253 23.92 0.39 -31.38
CA LEU A 253 24.58 0.74 -32.64
C LEU A 253 25.43 2.01 -32.51
N ASN A 254 24.87 3.06 -31.90
CA ASN A 254 25.57 4.31 -31.60
C ASN A 254 26.77 4.10 -30.66
N SER A 255 26.68 3.15 -29.72
CA SER A 255 27.79 2.82 -28.81
C SER A 255 28.93 2.06 -29.51
N LEU A 256 28.62 1.26 -30.53
CA LEU A 256 29.58 0.53 -31.34
C LEU A 256 30.30 1.47 -32.32
N GLU A 257 29.57 2.41 -32.93
CA GLU A 257 30.17 3.44 -33.80
C GLU A 257 31.13 4.35 -33.02
N LYS A 258 30.80 4.71 -31.78
CA LYS A 258 31.70 5.50 -30.90
C LYS A 258 32.93 4.71 -30.41
N LYS A 259 32.93 3.39 -30.50
CA LYS A 259 34.05 2.51 -30.11
C LYS A 259 34.93 2.08 -31.29
N ARG A 260 34.58 2.43 -32.53
CA ARG A 260 35.48 2.25 -33.68
C ARG A 260 36.71 3.14 -33.47
N PRO A 261 37.95 2.58 -33.42
CA PRO A 261 39.14 3.41 -33.38
C PRO A 261 39.20 4.28 -34.63
N ALA A 262 39.71 5.50 -34.48
CA ALA A 262 40.03 6.39 -35.59
C ALA A 262 41.24 5.85 -36.37
N GLU A 263 41.07 4.73 -37.09
CA GLU A 263 42.08 4.20 -38.03
C GLU A 263 41.85 4.70 -39.47
N GLU A 264 40.90 5.63 -39.70
CA GLU A 264 40.63 6.18 -41.03
C GLU A 264 41.11 7.63 -41.22
N SER A 265 41.98 8.17 -40.35
CA SER A 265 42.56 9.52 -40.54
C SER A 265 44.05 9.58 -40.88
N GLU A 266 44.75 8.45 -41.03
CA GLU A 266 46.18 8.46 -41.43
C GLU A 266 46.43 8.24 -42.93
N GLU A 267 45.50 7.64 -43.70
CA GLU A 267 45.72 7.43 -45.16
C GLU A 267 45.60 8.70 -46.01
N GLU A 268 44.97 9.77 -45.53
CA GLU A 268 44.82 11.01 -46.31
C GLU A 268 46.02 11.97 -46.19
N THR A 269 47.00 11.67 -45.32
CA THR A 269 48.22 12.49 -45.17
C THR A 269 49.45 11.97 -45.92
N ASP A 270 49.48 10.70 -46.36
CA ASP A 270 50.60 10.18 -47.19
C ASP A 270 50.45 10.53 -48.69
N SER A 271 49.22 10.80 -49.17
CA SER A 271 48.99 11.18 -50.57
C SER A 271 49.38 12.63 -50.91
N LYS A 272 49.50 13.50 -49.91
CA LYS A 272 49.96 14.91 -50.07
C LYS A 272 51.48 15.08 -49.92
N LYS A 273 52.19 14.12 -49.33
CA LYS A 273 53.65 14.16 -49.22
C LYS A 273 54.38 13.64 -50.46
N ARG A 274 53.74 12.80 -51.29
CA ARG A 274 54.34 12.31 -52.56
C ARG A 274 54.18 13.23 -53.77
N LYS A 275 53.53 14.40 -53.63
CA LYS A 275 53.36 15.39 -54.71
C LYS A 275 54.24 16.64 -54.59
N THR A 276 55.13 16.70 -53.60
CA THR A 276 56.04 17.84 -53.39
C THR A 276 57.54 17.52 -53.54
N GLU A 277 57.89 16.27 -53.89
CA GLU A 277 59.30 15.86 -54.12
C GLU A 277 59.65 15.63 -55.60
N SER A 278 58.84 16.11 -56.56
CA SER A 278 59.14 16.01 -58.00
C SER A 278 59.43 17.36 -58.69
N GLU A 279 59.71 18.42 -57.94
CA GLU A 279 60.20 19.70 -58.46
C GLU A 279 61.43 20.16 -57.67
N ASN A 280 62.57 19.53 -57.96
CA ASN A 280 63.93 20.11 -57.89
C ASN A 280 64.92 19.19 -58.60
#